data_AF-A0A7S0VT50-F1
#
_entry.id   AF-A0A7S0VT50-F1
#
_cell.length_a   1.000
_cell.length_b   1.000
_cell.length_c   1.000
_cell.angle_alpha   90.00
_cell.angle_beta   90.00
_cell.angle_gamma   90.00
#
_symmetry.space_group_name_H-M   'P 1'
#
loop_
_entity.id
_entity.type
_entity.pdbx_description
1 polymer ?
#
loop_
_entity_poly.entity_id
_entity_poly.type
_entity_poly.pdbx_seq_one_letter_code
_entity_poly.pdbx_strand_id
1 'polypeptide(L)'
;LGFSLSDLAKGGKAIDTTKTEPPPTEAEVRKWRADSDRMLREAEANARGNRKFQDMQRVRQKLPAYNMSQEILAAINNHQVVVISGDTGCGKTTQLPQLVLDQFVQAGRGGEVEMICTQPRRISAMSVADRVASERAESTGQTVGYQIRLEAKRSAQTKLLFCTTGVLLRRLQGDCLLKGVTHIFVDEIHERDINSDFLLIILKRLLPWRPSLKVVLMSATLNAPMFADYFGDCPCVSIPGRAHPVQALYLENAFEDTGYVLEKESEFAKKEGGSKGGGGANSNS
;
A
#
# COMPACT_ATOMS: atom_id res chain seq x y z
N LEU A 1 14.12 -23.81 9.72
CA LEU A 1 14.81 -22.49 9.69
C LEU A 1 14.27 -21.63 10.84
N GLY A 2 14.78 -21.89 12.05
CA GLY A 2 14.43 -21.12 13.25
C GLY A 2 15.22 -19.82 13.28
N PHE A 3 14.61 -18.75 12.78
CA PHE A 3 15.08 -17.38 12.98
C PHE A 3 14.20 -16.76 14.07
N SER A 4 14.80 -16.44 15.20
CA SER A 4 14.13 -15.77 16.32
C SER A 4 14.10 -14.26 16.06
N LEU A 5 13.09 -13.56 16.59
CA LEU A 5 13.05 -12.09 16.58
C LEU A 5 14.28 -11.48 17.30
N SER A 6 14.94 -12.25 18.19
CA SER A 6 16.26 -11.90 18.74
C SER A 6 17.32 -11.67 17.65
N ASP A 7 17.21 -12.33 16.51
CA ASP A 7 18.16 -12.26 15.40
C ASP A 7 17.90 -11.03 14.50
N LEU A 8 16.67 -10.50 14.52
CA LEU A 8 16.31 -9.23 13.87
C LEU A 8 16.85 -8.03 14.67
N ALA A 9 17.04 -8.19 15.98
CA ALA A 9 17.62 -7.19 16.88
C ALA A 9 19.15 -7.15 16.74
N LYS A 10 19.66 -6.68 15.58
CA LYS A 10 21.06 -6.24 15.45
C LYS A 10 21.27 -4.97 16.30
N GLY A 11 21.40 -5.17 17.60
CA GLY A 11 21.49 -4.10 18.60
C GLY A 11 21.49 -4.54 20.07
N GLY A 12 21.51 -5.85 20.37
CA GLY A 12 21.89 -6.32 21.72
C GLY A 12 20.85 -6.12 22.82
N LYS A 13 19.54 -6.02 22.50
CA LYS A 13 18.49 -6.24 23.49
C LYS A 13 17.65 -7.43 23.07
N ALA A 14 17.71 -8.50 23.87
CA ALA A 14 16.78 -9.61 23.75
C ALA A 14 15.36 -9.05 23.81
N ILE A 15 14.55 -9.34 22.78
CA ILE A 15 13.13 -9.02 22.79
C ILE A 15 12.52 -9.96 23.84
N ASP A 16 11.99 -9.38 24.91
CA ASP A 16 11.31 -10.13 25.96
C ASP A 16 10.05 -10.77 25.38
N THR A 17 10.15 -12.07 25.11
CA THR A 17 9.14 -12.94 24.51
C THR A 17 7.95 -13.23 25.42
N THR A 18 7.74 -12.44 26.48
CA THR A 18 6.59 -12.53 27.38
C THR A 18 5.74 -11.26 27.39
N LYS A 19 6.19 -10.18 26.74
CA LYS A 19 5.54 -8.87 26.80
C LYS A 19 4.72 -8.57 25.55
N THR A 20 3.40 -8.68 25.68
CA THR A 20 2.45 -8.00 24.79
C THR A 20 2.61 -6.48 24.90
N GLU A 21 2.13 -5.71 23.90
CA GLU A 21 2.14 -4.24 24.00
C GLU A 21 1.45 -3.81 25.31
N PRO A 22 2.09 -2.98 26.14
CA PRO A 22 1.50 -2.53 27.40
C PRO A 22 0.21 -1.75 27.12
N PRO A 23 -0.77 -1.78 28.04
CA PRO A 23 -1.96 -0.97 27.89
C PRO A 23 -1.59 0.52 27.81
N PRO A 24 -2.39 1.34 27.11
CA PRO A 24 -2.12 2.76 26.97
C PRO A 24 -2.14 3.45 28.33
N THR A 25 -1.21 4.37 28.53
CA THR A 25 -1.13 5.22 29.71
C THR A 25 -2.31 6.20 29.75
N GLU A 26 -2.66 6.70 30.95
CA GLU A 26 -3.72 7.71 31.07
C GLU A 26 -3.45 8.98 30.25
N ALA A 27 -2.18 9.35 30.09
CA ALA A 27 -1.76 10.47 29.26
C ALA A 27 -2.05 10.22 27.77
N GLU A 28 -1.77 9.01 27.29
CA GLU A 28 -2.10 8.59 25.92
C GLU A 28 -3.61 8.57 25.70
N VAL A 29 -4.38 7.98 26.62
CA VAL A 29 -5.85 7.96 26.54
C VAL A 29 -6.43 9.37 26.52
N ARG A 30 -5.92 10.29 27.35
CA ARG A 30 -6.34 11.70 27.36
C ARG A 30 -6.04 12.38 26.02
N LYS A 31 -4.85 12.14 25.46
CA LYS A 31 -4.46 12.66 24.15
C LYS A 31 -5.37 12.09 23.04
N TRP A 32 -5.67 10.80 23.06
CA TRP A 32 -6.56 10.16 22.09
C TRP A 32 -7.96 10.76 22.13
N ARG A 33 -8.52 11.00 23.32
CA ARG A 33 -9.83 11.67 23.45
C ARG A 33 -9.81 13.06 22.81
N ALA A 34 -8.81 13.88 23.14
CA ALA A 34 -8.68 15.22 22.57
C ALA A 34 -8.48 15.21 21.04
N ASP A 35 -7.71 14.25 20.51
CA ASP A 35 -7.54 14.05 19.08
C ASP A 35 -8.85 13.61 18.41
N SER A 36 -9.56 12.65 18.99
CA SER A 36 -10.87 12.18 18.52
C SER A 36 -11.90 13.31 18.44
N ASP A 37 -12.03 14.11 19.51
CA ASP A 37 -12.99 15.22 19.57
C ASP A 37 -12.67 16.31 18.54
N ARG A 38 -11.38 16.55 18.27
CA ARG A 38 -10.95 17.47 17.21
C ARG A 38 -11.33 16.92 15.84
N MET A 39 -10.94 15.68 15.54
CA MET A 39 -11.16 15.06 14.23
C MET A 39 -12.65 14.92 13.90
N LEU A 40 -13.49 14.57 14.88
CA LEU A 40 -14.93 14.48 14.70
C LEU A 40 -15.53 15.86 14.37
N ARG A 41 -15.16 16.91 15.10
CA ARG A 41 -15.62 18.28 14.82
C ARG A 41 -15.18 18.78 13.45
N GLU A 42 -13.93 18.51 13.06
CA GLU A 42 -13.40 18.86 11.74
C GLU A 42 -14.15 18.12 10.62
N ALA A 43 -14.43 16.82 10.81
CA ALA A 43 -15.21 16.03 9.86
C ALA A 43 -16.65 16.55 9.71
N GLU A 44 -17.32 16.89 10.81
CA GLU A 44 -18.66 17.48 10.80
C GLU A 44 -18.69 18.86 10.13
N ALA A 45 -17.70 19.72 10.42
CA ALA A 45 -17.58 21.03 9.81
C ALA A 45 -17.37 20.93 8.29
N ASN A 46 -16.49 20.01 7.87
CA ASN A 46 -16.27 19.74 6.45
C ASN A 46 -17.52 19.21 5.75
N ALA A 47 -18.25 18.29 6.39
CA ALA A 47 -19.49 17.75 5.84
C ALA A 47 -20.57 18.83 5.65
N ARG A 48 -20.70 19.77 6.59
CA ARG A 48 -21.74 20.82 6.57
C ARG A 48 -21.41 21.99 5.62
N GLY A 49 -20.15 22.43 5.57
CA GLY A 49 -19.81 23.73 4.98
C GLY A 49 -18.71 23.74 3.92
N ASN A 50 -17.98 22.64 3.71
CA ASN A 50 -16.85 22.63 2.80
C ASN A 50 -17.23 22.04 1.43
N ARG A 51 -17.47 22.93 0.45
CA ARG A 51 -17.85 22.54 -0.91
C ARG A 51 -16.80 21.64 -1.58
N LYS A 52 -15.51 21.93 -1.40
CA LYS A 52 -14.42 21.12 -1.94
C LYS A 52 -14.48 19.69 -1.38
N PHE A 53 -14.70 19.56 -0.07
CA PHE A 53 -14.88 18.26 0.57
C PHE A 53 -16.10 17.52 0.00
N GLN A 54 -17.26 18.17 -0.06
CA GLN A 54 -18.49 17.58 -0.60
C GLN A 54 -18.32 17.10 -2.05
N ASP A 55 -17.67 17.88 -2.90
CA ASP A 55 -17.39 17.51 -4.29
C ASP A 55 -16.46 16.28 -4.36
N MET A 56 -15.41 16.23 -3.54
CA MET A 56 -14.52 15.06 -3.46
C MET A 56 -15.25 13.82 -2.91
N GLN A 57 -16.16 13.97 -1.95
CA GLN A 57 -16.97 12.86 -1.46
C GLN A 57 -17.85 12.24 -2.55
N ARG A 58 -18.45 13.05 -3.42
CA ARG A 58 -19.22 12.56 -4.58
C ARG A 58 -18.34 11.76 -5.55
N VAL A 59 -17.07 12.13 -5.71
CA VAL A 59 -16.11 11.37 -6.54
C VAL A 59 -15.77 10.05 -5.87
N ARG A 60 -15.47 10.05 -4.56
CA ARG A 60 -15.16 8.84 -3.78
C ARG A 60 -16.29 7.82 -3.81
N GLN A 61 -17.54 8.27 -3.66
CA GLN A 61 -18.75 7.44 -3.70
C GLN A 61 -18.96 6.70 -5.03
N LYS A 62 -18.33 7.17 -6.11
CA LYS A 62 -18.41 6.47 -7.41
C LYS A 62 -17.43 5.30 -7.51
N LEU A 63 -16.44 5.18 -6.63
CA LEU A 63 -15.42 4.14 -6.73
C LEU A 63 -15.96 2.79 -6.24
N PRO A 64 -15.64 1.67 -6.92
CA PRO A 64 -16.08 0.34 -6.50
C PRO A 64 -15.73 -0.01 -5.04
N ALA A 65 -14.52 0.36 -4.59
CA ALA A 65 -14.09 0.14 -3.21
C ALA A 65 -15.00 0.83 -2.18
N TYR A 66 -15.58 1.99 -2.50
CA TYR A 66 -16.48 2.70 -1.60
C TYR A 66 -17.83 1.97 -1.45
N ASN A 67 -18.35 1.41 -2.55
CA ASN A 67 -19.62 0.68 -2.54
C ASN A 67 -19.55 -0.61 -1.69
N MET A 68 -18.36 -1.21 -1.59
CA MET A 68 -18.11 -2.39 -0.75
C MET A 68 -17.58 -2.03 0.65
N SER A 69 -17.66 -0.77 1.07
CA SER A 69 -17.08 -0.29 2.33
C SER A 69 -17.53 -1.10 3.54
N GLN A 70 -18.80 -1.48 3.63
CA GLN A 70 -19.33 -2.27 4.74
C GLN A 70 -18.67 -3.65 4.84
N GLU A 71 -18.57 -4.36 3.72
CA GLU A 71 -17.96 -5.70 3.66
C GLU A 71 -16.46 -5.64 3.98
N ILE A 72 -15.76 -4.67 3.38
CA ILE A 72 -14.34 -4.42 3.62
C ILE A 72 -14.08 -4.13 5.10
N LEU A 73 -14.82 -3.20 5.70
CA LEU A 73 -14.65 -2.82 7.10
C LEU A 73 -14.98 -3.97 8.04
N ALA A 74 -16.03 -4.75 7.75
CA ALA A 74 -16.37 -5.94 8.52
C ALA A 74 -15.23 -6.97 8.49
N ALA A 75 -14.64 -7.24 7.32
CA ALA A 75 -13.51 -8.15 7.19
C ALA A 75 -12.30 -7.68 8.02
N ILE A 76 -11.91 -6.40 7.89
CA ILE A 76 -10.76 -5.81 8.61
C ILE A 76 -11.00 -5.83 10.13
N ASN A 77 -12.21 -5.53 10.58
CA ASN A 77 -12.52 -5.51 12.02
C ASN A 77 -12.51 -6.91 12.63
N ASN A 78 -13.01 -7.92 11.91
CA ASN A 78 -13.17 -9.27 12.45
C ASN A 78 -11.92 -10.15 12.33
N HIS A 79 -10.96 -9.78 11.48
CA HIS A 79 -9.77 -10.61 11.23
C HIS A 79 -8.48 -9.83 11.43
N GLN A 80 -7.42 -10.49 11.88
CA GLN A 80 -6.13 -9.83 12.08
C GLN A 80 -5.44 -9.53 10.74
N VAL A 81 -5.60 -10.42 9.75
CA VAL A 81 -5.10 -10.27 8.39
C VAL A 81 -6.25 -10.40 7.41
N VAL A 82 -6.28 -9.55 6.39
CA VAL A 82 -7.25 -9.62 5.29
C VAL A 82 -6.53 -9.38 3.98
N VAL A 83 -6.84 -10.18 2.95
CA VAL A 83 -6.42 -9.90 1.58
C VAL A 83 -7.56 -9.22 0.85
N ILE A 84 -7.29 -8.06 0.25
CA ILE A 84 -8.24 -7.33 -0.58
C ILE A 84 -7.72 -7.28 -2.00
N SER A 85 -8.44 -7.94 -2.91
CA SER A 85 -8.16 -7.95 -4.34
C SER A 85 -9.08 -7.02 -5.11
N GLY A 86 -8.68 -6.60 -6.29
CA GLY A 86 -9.54 -5.87 -7.23
C GLY A 86 -8.71 -5.13 -8.26
N ASP A 87 -9.25 -4.86 -9.43
CA ASP A 87 -8.45 -4.32 -10.55
C ASP A 87 -7.83 -2.95 -10.25
N THR A 88 -6.88 -2.53 -11.09
CA THR A 88 -6.38 -1.15 -11.05
C THR A 88 -7.54 -0.17 -11.25
N GLY A 89 -7.51 0.96 -10.54
CA GLY A 89 -8.57 1.97 -10.60
C GLY A 89 -9.84 1.69 -9.78
N CYS A 90 -9.97 0.51 -9.13
CA CYS A 90 -11.13 0.26 -8.24
C CYS A 90 -11.10 1.06 -6.92
N GLY A 91 -9.95 1.68 -6.59
CA GLY A 91 -9.81 2.60 -5.46
C GLY A 91 -9.13 2.01 -4.21
N LYS A 92 -8.49 0.83 -4.27
CA LYS A 92 -7.83 0.18 -3.10
C LYS A 92 -6.91 1.12 -2.32
N THR A 93 -5.86 1.60 -2.98
CA THR A 93 -4.78 2.41 -2.40
C THR A 93 -5.26 3.69 -1.73
N THR A 94 -6.23 4.38 -2.36
CA THR A 94 -6.73 5.67 -1.86
C THR A 94 -7.89 5.51 -0.88
N GLN A 95 -8.77 4.52 -1.06
CA GLN A 95 -10.00 4.42 -0.27
C GLN A 95 -9.87 3.51 0.94
N LEU A 96 -9.19 2.36 0.87
CA LEU A 96 -9.18 1.39 1.98
C LEU A 96 -8.66 1.98 3.30
N PRO A 97 -7.52 2.71 3.33
CA PRO A 97 -7.07 3.33 4.58
C PRO A 97 -8.01 4.45 5.04
N GLN A 98 -8.62 5.20 4.10
CA GLN A 98 -9.57 6.25 4.45
C GLN A 98 -10.86 5.69 5.05
N LEU A 99 -11.37 4.57 4.55
CA LEU A 99 -12.57 3.92 5.11
C LEU A 99 -12.36 3.54 6.57
N VAL A 100 -11.20 2.98 6.90
CA VAL A 100 -10.84 2.67 8.29
C VAL A 100 -10.73 3.95 9.11
N LEU A 101 -10.00 4.96 8.63
CA LEU A 101 -9.89 6.24 9.34
C LEU A 101 -11.25 6.88 9.60
N ASP A 102 -12.11 6.94 8.58
CA ASP A 102 -13.44 7.55 8.63
C ASP A 102 -14.33 6.79 9.63
N GLN A 103 -14.26 5.45 9.68
CA GLN A 103 -14.98 4.65 10.69
C GLN A 103 -14.56 5.00 12.12
N PHE A 104 -13.24 5.09 12.38
CA PHE A 104 -12.74 5.46 13.72
C PHE A 104 -13.14 6.89 14.10
N VAL A 105 -13.06 7.84 13.15
CA VAL A 105 -13.47 9.23 13.40
C VAL A 105 -14.96 9.32 13.72
N GLN A 106 -15.82 8.68 12.93
CA GLN A 106 -17.27 8.67 13.15
C GLN A 106 -17.66 8.01 14.47
N ALA A 107 -16.88 7.03 14.93
CA ALA A 107 -17.08 6.39 16.23
C ALA A 107 -16.53 7.21 17.43
N GLY A 108 -15.97 8.40 17.21
CA GLY A 108 -15.32 9.18 18.27
C GLY A 108 -13.99 8.59 18.77
N ARG A 109 -13.35 7.76 17.95
CA ARG A 109 -12.13 7.00 18.25
C ARG A 109 -10.96 7.33 17.32
N GLY A 110 -11.06 8.42 16.56
CA GLY A 110 -10.03 8.84 15.59
C GLY A 110 -8.66 9.09 16.20
N GLY A 111 -8.56 9.42 17.50
CA GLY A 111 -7.30 9.58 18.19
C GLY A 111 -6.53 8.27 18.42
N GLU A 112 -7.25 7.14 18.53
CA GLU A 112 -6.70 5.81 18.80
C GLU A 112 -6.02 5.18 17.58
N VAL A 113 -6.36 5.63 16.36
CA VAL A 113 -5.90 4.99 15.13
C VAL A 113 -4.57 5.60 14.66
N GLU A 114 -3.62 4.74 14.32
CA GLU A 114 -2.34 5.10 13.69
C GLU A 114 -2.07 4.04 12.61
N MET A 115 -1.92 4.48 11.36
CA MET A 115 -1.88 3.60 10.20
C MET A 115 -0.69 3.89 9.32
N ILE A 116 -0.14 2.82 8.73
CA ILE A 116 0.93 2.90 7.75
C ILE A 116 0.46 2.20 6.48
N CYS A 117 0.62 2.85 5.33
CA CYS A 117 0.40 2.23 4.04
C CYS A 117 1.71 2.22 3.23
N THR A 118 2.23 1.04 2.92
CA THR A 118 3.45 0.93 2.13
C THR A 118 3.15 1.04 0.65
N GLN A 119 4.07 1.68 -0.08
CA GLN A 119 4.07 1.80 -1.52
C GLN A 119 5.42 1.30 -2.07
N PRO A 120 5.43 0.61 -3.22
CA PRO A 120 6.68 0.09 -3.79
C PRO A 120 7.63 1.21 -4.23
N ARG A 121 7.08 2.36 -4.64
CA ARG A 121 7.84 3.46 -5.25
C ARG A 121 7.69 4.76 -4.48
N ARG A 122 8.75 5.58 -4.47
CA ARG A 122 8.77 6.88 -3.79
C ARG A 122 7.70 7.83 -4.32
N ILE A 123 7.59 7.94 -5.64
CA ILE A 123 6.62 8.83 -6.29
C ILE A 123 5.17 8.40 -5.99
N SER A 124 4.91 7.09 -5.85
CA SER A 124 3.61 6.57 -5.45
C SER A 124 3.28 6.98 -4.01
N ALA A 125 4.22 6.82 -3.06
CA ALA A 125 4.01 7.26 -1.68
C ALA A 125 3.65 8.76 -1.56
N MET A 126 4.35 9.62 -2.30
CA MET A 126 4.10 11.05 -2.31
C MET A 126 2.76 11.40 -2.97
N SER A 127 2.56 10.94 -4.21
CA SER A 127 1.37 11.29 -5.00
C SER A 127 0.07 10.75 -4.39
N VAL A 128 0.11 9.54 -3.82
CA VAL A 128 -1.05 8.97 -3.11
C VAL A 128 -1.35 9.77 -1.85
N ALA A 129 -0.34 10.15 -1.05
CA ALA A 129 -0.56 10.97 0.14
C ALA A 129 -1.16 12.33 -0.21
N ASP A 130 -0.64 13.00 -1.23
CA ASP A 130 -1.18 14.28 -1.72
C ASP A 130 -2.60 14.14 -2.26
N ARG A 131 -2.87 13.06 -3.00
CA ARG A 131 -4.21 12.75 -3.52
C ARG A 131 -5.20 12.53 -2.38
N VAL A 132 -4.84 11.73 -1.40
CA VAL A 132 -5.70 11.36 -0.26
C VAL A 132 -5.92 12.58 0.66
N ALA A 133 -4.89 13.41 0.91
CA ALA A 133 -5.06 14.66 1.63
C ALA A 133 -6.03 15.62 0.90
N SER A 134 -5.90 15.74 -0.42
CA SER A 134 -6.80 16.55 -1.25
C SER A 134 -8.24 16.04 -1.23
N GLU A 135 -8.45 14.72 -1.27
CA GLU A 135 -9.76 14.07 -1.11
C GLU A 135 -10.42 14.38 0.24
N ARG A 136 -9.61 14.65 1.27
CA ARG A 136 -10.05 15.06 2.60
C ARG A 136 -10.12 16.59 2.78
N ALA A 137 -9.91 17.34 1.71
CA ALA A 137 -9.84 18.81 1.70
C ALA A 137 -8.81 19.40 2.67
N GLU A 138 -7.72 18.67 2.92
CA GLU A 138 -6.60 19.08 3.78
C GLU A 138 -5.29 19.21 2.98
N SER A 139 -4.27 19.75 3.64
CA SER A 139 -2.89 19.71 3.13
C SER A 139 -2.17 18.48 3.65
N THR A 140 -1.35 17.86 2.80
CA THR A 140 -0.47 16.75 3.20
C THR A 140 0.39 17.14 4.39
N GLY A 141 0.51 16.25 5.37
CA GLY A 141 1.15 16.49 6.67
C GLY A 141 0.16 16.79 7.79
N GLN A 142 -1.14 16.99 7.50
CA GLN A 142 -2.22 17.04 8.48
C GLN A 142 -2.61 15.61 8.89
N THR A 143 -3.84 15.14 8.66
CA THR A 143 -4.23 13.77 9.05
C THR A 143 -3.58 12.71 8.16
N VAL A 144 -3.25 13.07 6.92
CA VAL A 144 -2.56 12.21 5.95
C VAL A 144 -1.18 12.78 5.62
N GLY A 145 -0.16 11.94 5.60
CA GLY A 145 1.21 12.35 5.28
C GLY A 145 2.00 11.26 4.58
N TYR A 146 3.27 11.57 4.27
CA TYR A 146 4.20 10.57 3.74
C TYR A 146 5.58 10.61 4.39
N GLN A 147 6.29 9.49 4.29
CA GLN A 147 7.69 9.35 4.64
C GLN A 147 8.42 8.52 3.58
N ILE A 148 9.41 9.12 2.95
CA ILE A 148 10.35 8.43 2.06
C ILE A 148 11.79 8.63 2.58
N ARG A 149 12.76 8.03 1.89
CA ARG A 149 14.17 8.23 2.25
C ARG A 149 14.53 9.71 2.08
N LEU A 150 15.07 10.30 3.16
CA LEU A 150 15.54 11.69 3.26
C LEU A 150 14.45 12.78 3.19
N GLU A 151 13.17 12.42 3.10
CA GLU A 151 12.09 13.39 2.97
C GLU A 151 10.83 12.91 3.69
N ALA A 152 10.16 13.83 4.40
CA ALA A 152 8.98 13.54 5.19
C ALA A 152 8.02 14.73 5.18
N LYS A 153 6.73 14.46 5.05
CA LYS A 153 5.66 15.44 5.25
C LYS A 153 4.61 14.83 6.18
N ARG A 154 4.84 14.98 7.48
CA ARG A 154 3.99 14.46 8.57
C ARG A 154 4.06 15.38 9.78
N SER A 155 3.05 15.32 10.63
CA SER A 155 2.97 16.06 11.89
C SER A 155 2.50 15.15 13.03
N ALA A 156 2.36 15.70 14.24
CA ALA A 156 1.76 14.98 15.36
C ALA A 156 0.26 14.64 15.14
N GLN A 157 -0.38 15.25 14.14
CA GLN A 157 -1.77 15.00 13.77
C GLN A 157 -1.91 13.89 12.72
N THR A 158 -0.81 13.49 12.07
CA THR A 158 -0.85 12.48 11.02
C THR A 158 -1.23 11.13 11.60
N LYS A 159 -2.35 10.58 11.11
CA LYS A 159 -2.86 9.26 11.49
C LYS A 159 -2.69 8.23 10.36
N LEU A 160 -2.58 8.69 9.11
CA LEU A 160 -2.32 7.85 7.94
C LEU A 160 -0.98 8.26 7.29
N LEU A 161 0.01 7.38 7.41
CA LEU A 161 1.34 7.61 6.82
C LEU A 161 1.57 6.69 5.61
N PHE A 162 1.69 7.28 4.43
CA PHE A 162 2.18 6.57 3.25
C PHE A 162 3.72 6.52 3.26
N CYS A 163 4.32 5.36 3.04
CA CYS A 163 5.78 5.27 3.03
C CYS A 163 6.27 4.24 2.03
N THR A 164 7.56 4.26 1.69
CA THR A 164 8.12 3.15 0.93
C THR A 164 8.33 1.93 1.84
N THR A 165 8.25 0.73 1.26
CA THR A 165 8.53 -0.53 1.98
C THR A 165 9.86 -0.48 2.75
N GLY A 166 10.92 0.06 2.13
CA GLY A 166 12.22 0.24 2.78
C GLY A 166 12.21 1.17 4.01
N VAL A 167 11.34 2.18 4.06
CA VAL A 167 11.18 3.03 5.24
C VAL A 167 10.55 2.25 6.39
N LEU A 168 9.53 1.44 6.12
CA LEU A 168 8.90 0.60 7.15
C LEU A 168 9.87 -0.48 7.65
N LEU A 169 10.62 -1.13 6.76
CA LEU A 169 11.65 -2.09 7.12
C LEU A 169 12.72 -1.46 8.02
N ARG A 170 13.14 -0.23 7.74
CA ARG A 170 14.08 0.50 8.61
C ARG A 170 13.47 0.84 9.97
N ARG A 171 12.16 1.19 10.02
CA ARG A 171 11.46 1.41 11.30
C ARG A 171 11.42 0.14 12.13
N LEU A 172 11.16 -1.02 11.51
CA LEU A 172 11.14 -2.33 12.16
C LEU A 172 12.51 -2.74 12.77
N GLN A 173 13.62 -2.19 12.29
CA GLN A 173 14.94 -2.39 12.91
C GLN A 173 15.08 -1.68 14.25
N GLY A 174 14.46 -0.51 14.42
CA GLY A 174 14.51 0.26 15.67
C GLY A 174 13.33 -0.02 16.61
N ASP A 175 12.16 -0.31 16.05
CA ASP A 175 10.92 -0.62 16.75
C ASP A 175 10.31 -1.89 16.14
N CYS A 176 10.79 -3.05 16.60
CA CYS A 176 10.38 -4.35 16.08
C CYS A 176 8.90 -4.68 16.34
N LEU A 177 8.27 -4.00 17.31
CA LEU A 177 6.86 -4.22 17.66
C LEU A 177 5.91 -3.23 16.99
N LEU A 178 6.44 -2.20 16.32
CA LEU A 178 5.67 -1.10 15.73
C LEU A 178 4.67 -0.53 16.75
N LYS A 179 5.19 -0.12 17.92
CA LYS A 179 4.36 0.36 19.03
C LYS A 179 3.49 1.53 18.60
N GLY A 180 2.24 1.50 19.03
CA GLY A 180 1.21 2.49 18.67
C GLY A 180 0.64 2.34 17.25
N VAL A 181 1.25 1.57 16.34
CA VAL A 181 0.66 1.32 15.02
C VAL A 181 -0.47 0.30 15.15
N THR A 182 -1.64 0.69 14.64
CA THR A 182 -2.88 -0.11 14.71
C THR A 182 -3.15 -0.88 13.42
N HIS A 183 -2.84 -0.30 12.27
CA HIS A 183 -3.10 -0.90 10.96
C HIS A 183 -1.90 -0.74 10.03
N ILE A 184 -1.57 -1.81 9.30
CA ILE A 184 -0.59 -1.77 8.21
C ILE A 184 -1.27 -2.21 6.94
N PHE A 185 -1.21 -1.36 5.92
CA PHE A 185 -1.63 -1.67 4.57
C PHE A 185 -0.38 -1.96 3.75
N VAL A 186 -0.30 -3.16 3.16
CA VAL A 186 0.75 -3.51 2.23
C VAL A 186 0.18 -3.44 0.83
N ASP A 187 0.48 -2.36 0.11
CA ASP A 187 -0.01 -2.15 -1.25
C ASP A 187 0.86 -2.83 -2.31
N GLU A 188 0.25 -3.10 -3.46
CA GLU A 188 0.90 -3.64 -4.64
C GLU A 188 1.73 -4.91 -4.39
N ILE A 189 1.23 -5.80 -3.51
CA ILE A 189 1.91 -7.09 -3.22
C ILE A 189 2.07 -7.97 -4.47
N HIS A 190 1.32 -7.66 -5.52
CA HIS A 190 1.38 -8.34 -6.80
C HIS A 190 2.63 -8.01 -7.62
N GLU A 191 3.34 -6.90 -7.33
CA GLU A 191 4.61 -6.58 -8.00
C GLU A 191 5.75 -7.56 -7.61
N ARG A 192 5.57 -8.35 -6.53
CA ARG A 192 6.56 -9.30 -6.01
C ARG A 192 7.96 -8.71 -5.85
N ASP A 193 8.01 -7.47 -5.38
CA ASP A 193 9.27 -6.84 -5.01
C ASP A 193 9.89 -7.56 -3.81
N ILE A 194 11.21 -7.76 -3.85
CA ILE A 194 11.98 -8.43 -2.79
C ILE A 194 11.70 -7.80 -1.42
N ASN A 195 11.63 -6.47 -1.32
CA ASN A 195 11.39 -5.82 -0.04
C ASN A 195 9.97 -6.06 0.47
N SER A 196 8.99 -6.18 -0.44
CA SER A 196 7.60 -6.49 -0.07
C SER A 196 7.53 -7.90 0.53
N ASP A 197 8.14 -8.89 -0.14
CA ASP A 197 8.18 -10.27 0.36
C ASP A 197 8.90 -10.36 1.72
N PHE A 198 10.03 -9.66 1.89
CA PHE A 198 10.70 -9.58 3.19
C PHE A 198 9.83 -8.92 4.27
N LEU A 199 9.08 -7.87 3.93
CA LEU A 199 8.14 -7.25 4.85
C LEU A 199 7.05 -8.24 5.26
N LEU A 200 6.47 -9.00 4.33
CA LEU A 200 5.46 -10.01 4.64
C LEU A 200 5.97 -11.10 5.59
N ILE A 201 7.22 -11.55 5.41
CA ILE A 201 7.87 -12.50 6.32
C ILE A 201 7.98 -11.93 7.74
N ILE A 202 8.40 -10.66 7.87
CA ILE A 202 8.54 -10.01 9.18
C ILE A 202 7.17 -9.80 9.83
N LEU A 203 6.18 -9.33 9.06
CA LEU A 203 4.82 -9.14 9.56
C LEU A 203 4.21 -10.45 10.03
N LYS A 204 4.29 -11.53 9.24
CA LYS A 204 3.79 -12.86 9.65
C LYS A 204 4.39 -13.32 10.98
N ARG A 205 5.67 -13.05 11.22
CA ARG A 205 6.34 -13.35 12.49
C ARG A 205 5.96 -12.41 13.63
N LEU A 206 5.59 -11.18 13.33
CA LEU A 206 5.19 -10.16 14.31
C LEU A 206 3.77 -10.39 14.84
N LEU A 207 2.84 -10.84 14.00
CA LEU A 207 1.41 -10.92 14.34
C LEU A 207 1.07 -11.70 15.62
N PRO A 208 1.72 -12.84 15.95
CA PRO A 208 1.49 -13.52 17.22
C PRO A 208 1.82 -12.67 18.46
N TRP A 209 2.73 -11.71 18.32
CA TRP A 209 3.18 -10.81 19.39
C TRP A 209 2.37 -9.51 19.46
N ARG A 210 1.67 -9.17 18.38
CA ARG A 210 0.86 -7.96 18.22
C ARG A 210 -0.59 -8.34 17.84
N PRO A 211 -1.35 -9.01 18.72
CA PRO A 211 -2.72 -9.43 18.41
C PRO A 211 -3.66 -8.26 18.06
N SER A 212 -3.37 -7.05 18.53
CA SER A 212 -4.13 -5.83 18.21
C SER A 212 -3.77 -5.22 16.85
N LEU A 213 -2.63 -5.57 16.24
CA LEU A 213 -2.21 -5.04 14.94
C LEU A 213 -3.01 -5.72 13.83
N LYS A 214 -3.63 -4.90 12.97
CA LYS A 214 -4.33 -5.33 11.77
C LYS A 214 -3.45 -5.19 10.54
N VAL A 215 -3.43 -6.19 9.66
CA VAL A 215 -2.70 -6.16 8.40
C VAL A 215 -3.66 -6.35 7.23
N VAL A 216 -3.61 -5.42 6.28
CA VAL A 216 -4.43 -5.44 5.08
C VAL A 216 -3.50 -5.56 3.87
N LEU A 217 -3.62 -6.66 3.14
CA LEU A 217 -2.82 -6.96 1.97
C LEU A 217 -3.62 -6.56 0.73
N MET A 218 -3.10 -5.64 -0.08
CA MET A 218 -3.82 -5.11 -1.24
C MET A 218 -3.16 -5.60 -2.53
N SER A 219 -3.94 -6.26 -3.39
CA SER A 219 -3.47 -6.83 -4.66
C SER A 219 -4.35 -6.39 -5.82
N ALA A 220 -3.74 -6.07 -6.97
CA ALA A 220 -4.48 -5.80 -8.20
C ALA A 220 -4.80 -7.06 -9.01
N THR A 221 -4.26 -8.23 -8.63
CA THR A 221 -4.32 -9.47 -9.43
C THR A 221 -5.00 -10.62 -8.69
N LEU A 222 -5.42 -11.63 -9.47
CA LEU A 222 -6.11 -12.85 -9.02
C LEU A 222 -5.28 -13.77 -8.10
N ASN A 223 -4.01 -13.46 -7.83
CA ASN A 223 -3.14 -14.27 -6.95
C ASN A 223 -3.41 -14.06 -5.45
N ALA A 224 -4.53 -13.43 -5.09
CA ALA A 224 -4.95 -13.23 -3.70
C ALA A 224 -5.01 -14.52 -2.85
N PRO A 225 -5.48 -15.68 -3.37
CA PRO A 225 -5.53 -16.92 -2.59
C PRO A 225 -4.16 -17.38 -2.06
N MET A 226 -3.09 -17.14 -2.82
CA MET A 226 -1.74 -17.52 -2.39
C MET A 226 -1.30 -16.73 -1.16
N PHE A 227 -1.62 -15.44 -1.10
CA PHE A 227 -1.30 -14.61 0.06
C PHE A 227 -2.17 -14.99 1.27
N ALA A 228 -3.43 -15.36 1.04
CA ALA A 228 -4.30 -15.86 2.10
C ALA A 228 -3.78 -17.16 2.73
N ASP A 229 -3.43 -18.14 1.90
CA ASP A 229 -2.81 -19.40 2.33
C ASP A 229 -1.51 -19.12 3.13
N TYR A 230 -0.66 -18.22 2.61
CA TYR A 230 0.55 -17.84 3.33
C TYR A 230 0.28 -17.25 4.72
N PHE A 231 -0.82 -16.53 4.95
CA PHE A 231 -1.19 -16.00 6.26
C PHE A 231 -2.14 -16.91 7.06
N GLY A 232 -2.30 -18.17 6.67
CA GLY A 232 -3.09 -19.17 7.39
C GLY A 232 -4.59 -19.08 7.08
N ASP A 233 -4.94 -19.13 5.79
CA ASP A 233 -6.31 -19.08 5.27
C ASP A 233 -7.10 -17.85 5.74
N CYS A 234 -6.47 -16.67 5.69
CA CYS A 234 -7.13 -15.42 6.04
C CYS A 234 -8.18 -15.02 4.97
N PRO A 235 -9.21 -14.23 5.32
CA PRO A 235 -10.28 -13.90 4.39
C PRO A 235 -9.79 -13.09 3.18
N CYS A 236 -10.35 -13.42 2.01
CA CYS A 236 -10.18 -12.68 0.77
C CYS A 236 -11.46 -11.91 0.43
N VAL A 237 -11.35 -10.58 0.26
CA VAL A 237 -12.43 -9.73 -0.26
C VAL A 237 -12.06 -9.29 -1.67
N SER A 238 -12.96 -9.44 -2.65
CA SER A 238 -12.71 -9.05 -4.03
C SER A 238 -13.58 -7.87 -4.45
N ILE A 239 -12.93 -6.77 -4.82
CA ILE A 239 -13.59 -5.56 -5.30
C ILE A 239 -13.76 -5.68 -6.82
N PRO A 240 -14.99 -5.60 -7.34
CA PRO A 240 -15.24 -5.71 -8.77
C PRO A 240 -14.61 -4.51 -9.50
N GLY A 241 -13.92 -4.79 -10.60
CA GLY A 241 -13.38 -3.76 -11.47
C GLY A 241 -14.46 -3.02 -12.24
N ARG A 242 -14.16 -1.76 -12.60
CA ARG A 242 -14.81 -1.05 -13.71
C ARG A 242 -13.77 -0.90 -14.82
N ALA A 243 -13.49 -1.99 -15.52
CA ALA A 243 -12.68 -1.90 -16.72
C ALA A 243 -13.52 -1.19 -17.79
N HIS A 244 -13.03 -0.06 -18.28
CA HIS A 244 -13.50 0.46 -19.57
C HIS A 244 -12.99 -0.47 -20.66
N PRO A 245 -13.75 -0.74 -21.73
CA PRO A 245 -13.29 -1.60 -22.81
C PRO A 245 -12.02 -0.97 -23.42
N VAL A 246 -10.90 -1.66 -23.30
CA VAL A 246 -9.63 -1.30 -23.95
C VAL A 246 -9.43 -2.28 -25.10
N GLN A 247 -9.33 -1.77 -26.32
CA GLN A 247 -9.02 -2.58 -27.49
C GLN A 247 -7.52 -2.91 -27.49
N ALA A 248 -7.19 -4.19 -27.46
CA ALA A 248 -5.81 -4.63 -27.67
C ALA A 248 -5.53 -4.62 -29.17
N LEU A 249 -4.50 -3.86 -29.58
CA LEU A 249 -3.94 -3.90 -30.91
C LEU A 249 -2.60 -4.62 -30.85
N TYR A 250 -2.39 -5.52 -31.79
CA TYR A 250 -1.14 -6.24 -31.96
C TYR A 250 -0.30 -5.57 -33.05
N LEU A 251 0.93 -6.04 -33.23
CA LEU A 251 1.89 -5.42 -34.15
C LEU A 251 1.35 -5.36 -35.59
N GLU A 252 0.61 -6.38 -36.01
CA GLU A 252 -0.04 -6.47 -37.31
C GLU A 252 -1.04 -5.33 -37.50
N ASN A 253 -1.85 -5.04 -36.47
CA ASN A 253 -2.81 -3.94 -36.51
C ASN A 253 -2.09 -2.59 -36.63
N ALA A 254 -0.95 -2.42 -35.95
CA ALA A 254 -0.16 -1.20 -36.06
C ALA A 254 0.42 -1.01 -37.48
N PHE A 255 0.90 -2.06 -38.13
CA PHE A 255 1.37 -1.99 -39.52
C PHE A 255 0.23 -1.63 -40.49
N GLU A 256 -0.94 -2.26 -40.33
CA GLU A 256 -2.13 -2.01 -41.16
C GLU A 256 -2.66 -0.58 -40.98
N ASP A 257 -2.80 -0.11 -39.74
CA ASP A 257 -3.40 1.19 -39.44
C ASP A 257 -2.47 2.36 -39.80
N THR A 258 -1.15 2.19 -39.64
CA THR A 258 -0.17 3.26 -39.90
C THR A 258 0.35 3.25 -41.34
N GLY A 259 0.16 2.14 -42.07
CA GLY A 259 0.78 1.93 -43.38
C GLY A 259 2.32 1.92 -43.31
N TYR A 260 2.89 1.64 -42.14
CA TYR A 260 4.33 1.69 -41.93
C TYR A 260 5.04 0.60 -42.74
N VAL A 261 5.98 1.01 -43.58
CA VAL A 261 6.82 0.12 -44.38
C VAL A 261 8.24 0.15 -43.84
N LEU A 262 8.76 -1.01 -43.44
CA LEU A 262 10.15 -1.14 -43.01
C LEU A 262 11.07 -1.15 -44.24
N GLU A 263 11.69 -0.02 -44.55
CA GLU A 263 12.67 0.08 -45.63
C GLU A 263 13.94 -0.72 -45.28
N LYS A 264 14.49 -1.44 -46.28
CA LYS A 264 15.65 -2.34 -46.11
C LYS A 264 16.93 -1.63 -45.65
N GLU A 265 17.04 -0.32 -45.89
CA GLU A 265 18.16 0.52 -45.46
C GLU A 265 17.85 1.38 -44.22
N SER A 266 16.65 1.23 -43.63
CA SER A 266 16.29 1.97 -42.43
C SER A 266 17.21 1.60 -41.25
N GLU A 267 17.39 2.53 -40.33
CA GLU A 267 18.21 2.33 -39.12
C GLU A 267 17.71 1.17 -38.23
N PHE A 268 16.44 0.76 -38.41
CA PHE A 268 15.78 -0.33 -37.69
C PHE A 268 15.77 -1.65 -38.48
N ALA A 269 16.21 -1.65 -39.75
CA ALA A 269 16.33 -2.86 -40.54
C ALA A 269 17.50 -3.71 -40.03
N LYS A 270 17.26 -5.02 -39.91
CA LYS A 270 18.30 -5.98 -39.51
C LYS A 270 19.37 -6.00 -40.61
N LYS A 271 20.53 -5.40 -40.36
CA LYS A 271 21.68 -5.51 -41.25
C LYS A 271 22.00 -7.00 -41.40
N GLU A 272 21.92 -7.53 -42.62
CA GLU A 272 22.37 -8.88 -42.92
C GLU A 272 23.88 -8.95 -42.66
N GLY A 273 24.25 -9.36 -41.45
CA GLY A 273 25.61 -9.77 -41.14
C GLY A 273 25.93 -10.99 -41.98
N GLY A 274 26.86 -10.83 -42.92
CA GLY A 274 27.30 -11.88 -43.83
C GLY A 274 27.69 -13.15 -43.09
N SER A 275 26.93 -14.21 -43.34
CA SER A 275 27.40 -15.58 -43.13
C SER A 275 28.44 -15.89 -44.20
N LYS A 276 29.71 -15.97 -43.81
CA LYS A 276 30.69 -16.83 -44.48
C LYS A 276 31.34 -17.73 -43.44
N GLY A 277 30.74 -18.91 -43.26
CA GLY A 277 31.45 -20.06 -42.75
C GLY A 277 32.31 -20.70 -43.84
N GLY A 278 33.56 -21.03 -43.49
CA GLY A 278 34.25 -22.25 -43.90
C GLY A 278 34.91 -22.33 -45.28
N GLY A 279 36.25 -22.43 -45.27
CA GLY A 279 37.01 -23.23 -46.25
C GLY A 279 38.19 -22.52 -46.91
N GLY A 280 39.41 -23.00 -46.66
CA GLY A 280 40.57 -22.69 -47.50
C GLY A 280 41.89 -22.63 -46.76
N ALA A 281 42.74 -23.63 -46.98
CA ALA A 281 44.02 -23.85 -46.33
C ALA A 281 45.19 -23.07 -46.95
N ASN A 282 46.27 -22.97 -46.16
CA ASN A 282 47.70 -23.02 -46.51
C ASN A 282 48.41 -21.87 -47.25
N SER A 283 49.52 -21.47 -46.60
CA SER A 283 50.92 -21.43 -47.08
C SER A 283 51.62 -20.07 -47.18
N ASN A 284 52.74 -19.99 -46.44
CA ASN A 284 54.02 -19.27 -46.62
C ASN A 284 53.98 -17.78 -47.03
N SER A 285 54.67 -16.88 -46.35
CA SER A 285 56.11 -16.88 -46.02
C SER A 285 56.40 -15.96 -44.84
#